data_AF-U7UF05-F1
#
_entry.id   AF-U7UF05-F1
#
_cell.length_a   1.000
_cell.length_b   1.000
_cell.length_c   1.000
_cell.angle_alpha   90.00
_cell.angle_beta   90.00
_cell.angle_gamma   90.00
#
_symmetry.space_group_name_H-M   'P 1'
#
loop_
_entity.id
_entity.type
_entity.pdbx_description
1 polymer ?
#
loop_
_entity_poly.entity_id
_entity_poly.type
_entity_poly.pdbx_seq_one_letter_code
_entity_poly.pdbx_strand_id
1 'polypeptide(L)'
;MLLNANEASMIIKNISIAGPKLQAALLSIIQQQQFFHPGMIAPITFDIVFYTIVTDEEYHHLRSDLRCCFDILHITLPPLCTRKEDICELFQSYVMQLSPDKRAHQLTPLMKEILTQYSWPGNVRELRAVSTRYVLLLKKAARHTVQHRYESLLNAIGQDTLRHDIYTQYHALLERPIKDMASFYAGLKLLHLFFSQTYEELAQELGLSRTTLWRIKKEVSGYTPLVTQK
;
A
#
# COMPACT_ATOMS: atom_id res chain seq x y z
N MET A 1 14.47 2.16 31.60
CA MET A 1 14.14 1.53 30.30
C MET A 1 15.28 0.65 29.81
N LEU A 2 16.48 1.18 29.55
CA LEU A 2 17.64 0.37 29.10
C LEU A 2 17.97 -0.78 30.07
N LEU A 3 17.99 -0.50 31.37
CA LEU A 3 18.17 -1.52 32.42
C LEU A 3 17.15 -2.66 32.39
N ASN A 4 15.93 -2.40 31.93
CA ASN A 4 14.87 -3.40 31.88
C ASN A 4 14.97 -4.30 30.64
N ALA A 5 15.84 -3.94 29.69
CA ALA A 5 16.05 -4.64 28.44
C ALA A 5 17.41 -5.36 28.38
N ASN A 6 18.12 -5.48 29.51
CA ASN A 6 19.37 -6.22 29.55
C ASN A 6 19.16 -7.67 29.09
N GLU A 7 20.06 -8.17 28.25
CA GLU A 7 19.98 -9.48 27.57
C GLU A 7 18.74 -9.62 26.66
N ALA A 8 18.19 -8.49 26.19
CA ALA A 8 17.02 -8.46 25.33
C ALA A 8 17.24 -7.60 24.07
N SER A 9 16.17 -7.45 23.28
CA SER A 9 16.15 -6.64 22.07
C SER A 9 15.36 -5.35 22.29
N MET A 10 15.85 -4.24 21.74
CA MET A 10 15.17 -2.95 21.79
C MET A 10 14.90 -2.42 20.37
N ILE A 11 13.64 -2.10 20.10
CA ILE A 11 13.24 -1.45 18.84
C ILE A 11 13.13 0.06 19.07
N ILE A 12 13.97 0.82 18.38
CA ILE A 12 13.91 2.28 18.37
C ILE A 12 13.08 2.70 17.15
N LYS A 13 12.03 3.48 17.38
CA LYS A 13 11.18 4.04 16.31
C LYS A 13 11.47 5.53 16.16
N ASN A 14 11.33 6.04 14.94
CA ASN A 14 11.44 7.47 14.64
C ASN A 14 12.80 8.08 15.06
N ILE A 15 13.88 7.31 14.93
CA ILE A 15 15.24 7.76 15.29
C ILE A 15 15.70 8.97 14.46
N SER A 16 15.15 9.14 13.26
CA SER A 16 15.37 10.29 12.37
C SER A 16 14.87 11.62 12.96
N ILE A 17 13.83 11.59 13.80
CA ILE A 17 13.25 12.79 14.44
C ILE A 17 14.09 13.24 15.65
N ALA A 18 14.96 12.37 16.16
CA ALA A 18 15.79 12.68 17.31
C ALA A 18 16.74 13.85 17.01
N GLY A 19 16.74 14.87 17.86
CA GLY A 19 17.67 15.98 17.75
C GLY A 19 19.14 15.55 17.91
N PRO A 20 20.12 16.36 17.47
CA PRO A 20 21.54 15.98 17.42
C PRO A 20 22.12 15.49 18.76
N LYS A 21 21.69 16.10 19.87
CA LYS A 21 22.12 15.69 21.22
C LYS A 21 21.66 14.28 21.58
N LEU A 22 20.43 13.92 21.23
CA LEU A 22 19.87 12.60 21.48
C LEU A 22 20.52 11.55 20.58
N GLN A 23 20.77 11.88 19.30
CA GLN A 23 21.50 10.98 18.39
C GLN A 23 22.92 10.70 18.88
N ALA A 24 23.64 11.72 19.39
CA ALA A 24 24.97 11.52 19.97
C ALA A 24 24.93 10.63 21.22
N ALA A 25 23.93 10.80 22.09
CA ALA A 25 23.75 9.94 23.25
C ALA A 25 23.44 8.48 22.83
N LEU A 26 22.55 8.29 21.85
CA LEU A 26 22.23 6.97 21.30
C LEU A 26 23.45 6.29 20.68
N LEU A 27 24.27 7.01 19.94
CA LEU A 27 25.52 6.51 19.38
C LEU A 27 26.43 5.96 20.49
N SER A 28 26.67 6.76 21.54
CA SER A 28 27.51 6.34 22.67
C SER A 28 26.95 5.10 23.37
N ILE A 29 25.62 5.05 23.56
CA ILE A 29 24.92 3.91 24.18
C ILE A 29 25.08 2.64 23.31
N ILE A 30 24.85 2.74 22.00
CA ILE A 30 24.92 1.60 21.07
C ILE A 30 26.36 1.08 20.95
N GLN A 31 27.35 1.97 20.87
CA GLN A 31 28.75 1.60 20.70
C GLN A 31 29.38 1.05 21.98
N GLN A 32 29.10 1.68 23.12
CA GLN A 32 29.75 1.34 24.38
C GLN A 32 28.97 0.33 25.21
N GLN A 33 27.69 0.08 24.89
CA GLN A 33 26.80 -0.80 25.65
C GLN A 33 26.80 -0.47 27.16
N GLN A 34 26.98 0.81 27.47
CA GLN A 34 27.04 1.33 28.83
C GLN A 34 26.53 2.77 28.91
N PHE A 35 26.06 3.18 30.09
CA PHE A 35 25.69 4.58 30.34
C PHE A 35 25.98 4.99 31.79
N PHE A 36 26.17 6.29 32.00
CA PHE A 36 26.31 6.87 33.34
C PHE A 36 24.97 7.40 33.83
N HIS A 37 24.52 6.93 34.98
CA HIS A 37 23.39 7.56 35.67
C HIS A 37 23.89 8.79 36.45
N PRO A 38 23.16 9.91 36.49
CA PRO A 38 23.59 11.09 37.24
C PRO A 38 23.95 10.75 38.69
N GLY A 39 25.14 11.15 39.12
CA GLY A 39 25.65 10.89 40.47
C GLY A 39 26.36 9.55 40.67
N MET A 40 26.52 8.72 39.63
CA MET A 40 27.29 7.47 39.72
C MET A 40 28.73 7.64 39.24
N ILE A 41 29.64 6.96 39.94
CA ILE A 41 31.08 6.95 39.66
C ILE A 41 31.45 5.81 38.69
N ALA A 42 30.62 4.78 38.59
CA ALA A 42 30.79 3.65 37.68
C ALA A 42 29.67 3.61 36.63
N PRO A 43 29.97 3.23 35.37
CA PRO A 43 28.96 3.05 34.34
C PRO A 43 28.11 1.81 34.61
N ILE A 44 26.86 1.85 34.14
CA ILE A 44 26.00 0.68 34.05
C ILE A 44 26.22 0.06 32.68
N THR A 45 26.69 -1.17 32.64
CA THR A 45 26.79 -1.99 31.43
C THR A 45 25.49 -2.72 31.16
N PHE A 46 25.15 -2.93 29.89
CA PHE A 46 24.01 -3.71 29.45
C PHE A 46 24.38 -4.49 28.18
N ASP A 47 23.63 -5.55 27.87
CA ASP A 47 23.74 -6.30 26.62
C ASP A 47 22.41 -6.20 25.88
N ILE A 48 22.33 -5.37 24.84
CA ILE A 48 21.10 -5.12 24.09
C ILE A 48 21.36 -5.20 22.59
N VAL A 49 20.50 -5.95 21.89
CA VAL A 49 20.42 -5.90 20.43
C VAL A 49 19.47 -4.77 20.02
N PHE A 50 19.99 -3.81 19.27
CA PHE A 50 19.21 -2.66 18.81
C PHE A 50 18.67 -2.89 17.40
N TYR A 51 17.38 -2.67 17.23
CA TYR A 51 16.71 -2.63 15.93
C TYR A 51 16.14 -1.23 15.69
N THR A 52 16.12 -0.80 14.44
CA THR A 52 15.44 0.43 14.04
C THR A 52 14.57 0.17 12.81
N ILE A 53 13.50 0.95 12.67
CA ILE A 53 12.61 0.91 11.51
C ILE A 53 12.57 2.32 10.95
N VAL A 54 13.03 2.48 9.72
CA VAL A 54 13.16 3.77 9.02
C VAL A 54 12.78 3.62 7.55
N THR A 55 12.32 4.70 6.94
CA THR A 55 12.25 4.79 5.47
C THR A 55 13.65 4.99 4.88
N ASP A 56 13.80 4.79 3.57
CA ASP A 56 15.05 5.06 2.85
C ASP A 56 15.48 6.53 3.01
N GLU A 57 14.53 7.45 2.88
CA GLU A 57 14.76 8.88 3.12
C GLU A 57 15.22 9.14 4.55
N GLU A 58 14.50 8.63 5.56
CA GLU A 58 14.85 8.81 6.97
C GLU A 58 16.23 8.23 7.29
N TYR A 59 16.55 7.07 6.73
CA TYR A 59 17.87 6.45 6.84
C TYR A 59 18.94 7.42 6.38
N HIS A 60 18.79 8.05 5.21
CA HIS A 60 19.75 9.03 4.70
C HIS A 60 19.81 10.36 5.50
N HIS A 61 18.80 10.68 6.31
CA HIS A 61 18.82 11.85 7.22
C HIS A 61 19.53 11.58 8.56
N LEU A 62 19.74 10.32 8.95
CA LEU A 62 20.49 10.00 10.17
C LEU A 62 21.94 10.42 10.06
N ARG A 63 22.58 10.78 11.18
CA ARG A 63 24.03 11.02 11.18
C ARG A 63 24.78 9.79 10.68
N SER A 64 25.84 10.01 9.89
CA SER A 64 26.61 8.96 9.25
C SER A 64 27.22 7.95 10.22
N ASP A 65 27.69 8.42 11.38
CA ASP A 65 28.22 7.60 12.47
C ASP A 65 27.16 6.65 13.05
N LEU A 66 25.95 7.15 13.28
CA LEU A 66 24.83 6.37 13.76
C LEU A 66 24.31 5.37 12.72
N ARG A 67 24.29 5.75 11.43
CA ARG A 67 23.93 4.84 10.33
C ARG A 67 24.86 3.63 10.27
N CYS A 68 26.16 3.88 10.36
CA CYS A 68 27.17 2.82 10.34
C CYS A 68 26.94 1.77 11.44
N CYS A 69 26.47 2.18 12.61
CA CYS A 69 26.13 1.24 13.69
C CYS A 69 24.92 0.33 13.37
N PHE A 70 23.99 0.78 12.52
CA PHE A 70 22.82 -0.02 12.10
C PHE A 70 23.03 -0.77 10.78
N ASP A 71 24.06 -0.44 10.01
CA ASP A 71 24.33 -1.02 8.68
C ASP A 71 24.92 -2.45 8.74
N ILE A 72 24.99 -3.04 9.95
CA ILE A 72 25.48 -4.41 10.18
C ILE A 72 24.52 -5.44 9.56
N LEU A 73 23.21 -5.21 9.69
CA LEU A 73 22.18 -6.06 9.11
C LEU A 73 21.02 -5.20 8.63
N HIS A 74 20.83 -5.17 7.31
CA HIS A 74 19.75 -4.42 6.69
C HIS A 74 18.69 -5.36 6.11
N ILE A 75 17.44 -5.21 6.57
CA ILE A 75 16.29 -5.95 6.04
C ILE A 75 15.37 -4.98 5.32
N THR A 76 15.36 -5.04 3.99
CA THR A 76 14.45 -4.25 3.16
C THR A 76 13.06 -4.87 3.20
N LEU A 77 12.08 -4.16 3.76
CA LEU A 77 10.68 -4.56 3.71
C LEU A 77 10.03 -4.02 2.42
N PRO A 78 9.65 -4.90 1.48
CA PRO A 78 9.05 -4.46 0.23
C PRO A 78 7.65 -3.87 0.48
N PRO A 79 7.20 -2.91 -0.33
CA PRO A 79 5.86 -2.34 -0.21
C PRO A 79 4.79 -3.37 -0.58
N LEU A 80 3.60 -3.25 0.01
CA LEU A 80 2.51 -4.21 -0.16
C LEU A 80 2.12 -4.42 -1.63
N CYS A 81 2.19 -3.39 -2.48
CA CYS A 81 1.88 -3.47 -3.90
C CYS A 81 2.77 -4.44 -4.70
N THR A 82 3.99 -4.72 -4.22
CA THR A 82 4.88 -5.72 -4.85
C THR A 82 4.56 -7.15 -4.41
N ARG A 83 3.75 -7.31 -3.35
CA ARG A 83 3.35 -8.59 -2.76
C ARG A 83 1.86 -8.83 -2.97
N LYS A 84 1.42 -8.78 -4.23
CA LYS A 84 -0.01 -8.85 -4.60
C LYS A 84 -0.73 -10.10 -4.06
N GLU A 85 -0.01 -11.21 -4.00
CA GLU A 85 -0.52 -12.51 -3.51
C GLU A 85 -0.97 -12.45 -2.05
N ASP A 86 -0.32 -11.62 -1.23
CA ASP A 86 -0.63 -11.50 0.20
C ASP A 86 -1.84 -10.61 0.47
N ILE A 87 -2.19 -9.69 -0.44
CA ILE A 87 -3.16 -8.62 -0.19
C ILE A 87 -4.55 -9.20 0.14
N CYS A 88 -5.01 -10.16 -0.66
CA CYS A 88 -6.33 -10.76 -0.48
C CYS A 88 -6.42 -11.53 0.84
N GLU A 89 -5.39 -12.33 1.16
CA GLU A 89 -5.35 -13.13 2.39
C GLU A 89 -5.23 -12.24 3.64
N LEU A 90 -4.40 -11.20 3.60
CA LEU A 90 -4.29 -10.20 4.67
C LEU A 90 -5.61 -9.48 4.89
N PHE A 91 -6.28 -9.05 3.80
CA PHE A 91 -7.58 -8.41 3.89
C PHE A 91 -8.61 -9.33 4.55
N GLN A 92 -8.71 -10.58 4.09
CA GLN A 92 -9.65 -11.56 4.66
C GLN A 92 -9.36 -11.83 6.13
N SER A 93 -8.09 -11.97 6.50
CA SER A 93 -7.64 -12.15 7.89
C SER A 93 -8.09 -10.98 8.77
N TYR A 94 -7.90 -9.73 8.34
CA TYR A 94 -8.38 -8.58 9.10
C TYR A 94 -9.91 -8.54 9.21
N VAL A 95 -10.62 -8.79 8.12
CA VAL A 95 -12.10 -8.84 8.16
C VAL A 95 -12.60 -9.95 9.09
N MET A 96 -11.93 -11.10 9.12
CA MET A 96 -12.24 -12.23 10.00
C MET A 96 -12.08 -11.87 11.48
N GLN A 97 -11.03 -11.11 11.82
CA GLN A 97 -10.82 -10.62 13.19
C GLN A 97 -11.88 -9.58 13.61
N LEU A 98 -12.47 -8.86 12.65
CA LEU A 98 -13.38 -7.73 12.91
C LEU A 98 -14.87 -8.10 12.84
N SER A 99 -15.20 -9.19 12.17
CA SER A 99 -16.57 -9.65 11.95
C SER A 99 -16.69 -11.17 12.05
N PRO A 100 -17.57 -11.70 12.92
CA PRO A 100 -17.86 -13.13 12.96
C PRO A 100 -18.69 -13.62 11.76
N ASP A 101 -19.32 -12.72 10.99
CA ASP A 101 -20.11 -13.11 9.81
C ASP A 101 -19.19 -13.53 8.66
N LYS A 102 -19.19 -14.84 8.37
CA LYS A 102 -18.41 -15.45 7.27
C LYS A 102 -18.71 -14.87 5.90
N ARG A 103 -19.90 -14.29 5.68
CA ARG A 103 -20.23 -13.63 4.41
C ARG A 103 -19.42 -12.35 4.20
N ALA A 104 -18.98 -11.68 5.26
CA ALA A 104 -18.07 -10.56 5.12
C ALA A 104 -16.69 -11.00 4.62
N HIS A 105 -16.29 -12.26 4.84
CA HIS A 105 -14.95 -12.75 4.53
C HIS A 105 -14.79 -13.12 3.05
N GLN A 106 -15.89 -13.49 2.38
CA GLN A 106 -15.81 -14.01 1.01
C GLN A 106 -15.54 -12.88 0.00
N LEU A 107 -14.44 -12.97 -0.75
CA LEU A 107 -14.14 -12.04 -1.84
C LEU A 107 -14.60 -12.60 -3.18
N THR A 108 -15.31 -11.79 -3.97
CA THR A 108 -15.57 -12.12 -5.38
C THR A 108 -14.31 -11.88 -6.23
N PRO A 109 -14.21 -12.46 -7.44
CA PRO A 109 -13.09 -12.20 -8.35
C PRO A 109 -12.87 -10.70 -8.60
N LEU A 110 -13.95 -9.95 -8.76
CA LEU A 110 -13.90 -8.51 -8.96
C LEU A 110 -13.36 -7.75 -7.73
N MET A 111 -13.75 -8.15 -6.52
CA MET A 111 -13.19 -7.58 -5.29
C MET A 111 -11.70 -7.89 -5.15
N LYS A 112 -11.28 -9.11 -5.49
CA LYS A 112 -9.86 -9.49 -5.51
C LYS A 112 -9.09 -8.61 -6.49
N GLU A 113 -9.63 -8.40 -7.69
CA GLU A 113 -9.01 -7.53 -8.70
C GLU A 113 -8.78 -6.12 -8.15
N ILE A 114 -9.80 -5.49 -7.53
CA ILE A 114 -9.65 -4.17 -6.89
C ILE A 114 -8.52 -4.18 -5.86
N LEU A 115 -8.53 -5.15 -4.94
CA LEU A 115 -7.52 -5.24 -3.88
C LEU A 115 -6.11 -5.37 -4.47
N THR A 116 -5.94 -6.15 -5.55
CA THR A 116 -4.62 -6.39 -6.16
C THR A 116 -4.14 -5.29 -7.09
N GLN A 117 -5.05 -4.47 -7.62
CA GLN A 117 -4.72 -3.38 -8.55
C GLN A 117 -4.49 -2.05 -7.84
N TYR A 118 -5.11 -1.84 -6.66
CA TYR A 118 -4.85 -0.64 -5.88
C TYR A 118 -3.41 -0.63 -5.33
N SER A 119 -2.70 0.50 -5.42
CA SER A 119 -1.28 0.60 -5.03
C SER A 119 -1.02 0.51 -3.53
N TRP A 120 -2.04 0.66 -2.68
CA TRP A 120 -1.88 0.72 -1.22
C TRP A 120 -0.78 1.69 -0.75
N PRO A 121 -0.90 3.01 -1.03
CA PRO A 121 0.11 4.00 -0.65
C PRO A 121 0.40 4.01 0.87
N GLY A 122 -0.57 3.68 1.71
CA GLY A 122 -0.40 3.51 3.16
C GLY A 122 -0.10 2.07 3.59
N ASN A 123 0.22 1.18 2.65
CA ASN A 123 0.67 -0.20 2.87
C ASN A 123 -0.29 -1.00 3.77
N VAL A 124 0.21 -1.93 4.59
CA VAL A 124 -0.61 -2.75 5.51
C VAL A 124 -1.44 -1.89 6.49
N ARG A 125 -0.98 -0.69 6.84
CA ARG A 125 -1.74 0.23 7.71
C ARG A 125 -3.03 0.68 7.04
N GLU A 126 -2.95 1.04 5.77
CA GLU A 126 -4.13 1.40 4.98
C GLU A 126 -5.02 0.18 4.74
N LEU A 127 -4.46 -0.98 4.39
CA LEU A 127 -5.22 -2.22 4.20
C LEU A 127 -6.06 -2.54 5.44
N ARG A 128 -5.47 -2.43 6.64
CA ARG A 128 -6.18 -2.62 7.90
C ARG A 128 -7.27 -1.57 8.09
N ALA A 129 -6.99 -0.29 7.84
CA ALA A 129 -7.99 0.78 7.94
C ALA A 129 -9.17 0.59 6.97
N VAL A 130 -8.90 0.13 5.74
CA VAL A 130 -9.92 -0.19 4.74
C VAL A 130 -10.73 -1.41 5.17
N SER A 131 -10.11 -2.48 5.67
CA SER A 131 -10.83 -3.66 6.17
C SER A 131 -11.78 -3.31 7.33
N THR A 132 -11.38 -2.41 8.24
CA THR A 132 -12.24 -1.89 9.30
C THR A 132 -13.41 -1.09 8.74
N ARG A 133 -13.14 -0.15 7.82
CA ARG A 133 -14.19 0.63 7.16
C ARG A 133 -15.19 -0.27 6.42
N TYR A 134 -14.69 -1.27 5.71
CA TYR A 134 -15.49 -2.26 4.98
C TYR A 134 -16.46 -2.99 5.91
N VAL A 135 -15.97 -3.54 7.03
CA VAL A 135 -16.83 -4.22 8.03
C VAL A 135 -17.86 -3.28 8.63
N LEU A 136 -17.49 -2.04 8.93
CA LEU A 136 -18.40 -1.04 9.47
C LEU A 136 -19.53 -0.69 8.48
N LEU A 137 -19.20 -0.58 7.18
CA LEU A 137 -20.20 -0.34 6.14
C LEU A 137 -21.16 -1.52 5.99
N LEU A 138 -20.66 -2.75 6.02
CA LEU A 138 -21.51 -3.95 5.97
C LEU A 138 -22.48 -4.02 7.15
N LYS A 139 -22.01 -3.75 8.38
CA LYS A 139 -22.87 -3.77 9.57
C LYS A 139 -24.04 -2.79 9.51
N LYS A 140 -23.92 -1.70 8.75
CA LYS A 140 -25.00 -0.73 8.55
C LYS A 140 -26.08 -1.22 7.58
N ALA A 141 -25.78 -2.23 6.76
CA ALA A 141 -26.69 -2.68 5.73
C ALA A 141 -27.60 -3.80 6.21
N ALA A 142 -28.87 -3.73 5.82
CA ALA A 142 -29.85 -4.77 6.13
C ALA A 142 -29.58 -6.10 5.41
N ARG A 143 -28.78 -6.09 4.32
CA ARG A 143 -28.47 -7.27 3.50
C ARG A 143 -27.02 -7.26 3.02
N HIS A 144 -26.33 -8.40 3.16
CA HIS A 144 -24.95 -8.60 2.68
C HIS A 144 -24.95 -9.25 1.28
N THR A 145 -25.59 -8.61 0.28
CA THR A 145 -25.56 -9.12 -1.10
C THR A 145 -24.16 -8.99 -1.69
N VAL A 146 -23.89 -9.71 -2.79
CA VAL A 146 -22.62 -9.60 -3.52
C VAL A 146 -22.36 -8.16 -3.96
N GLN A 147 -23.37 -7.51 -4.54
CA GLN A 147 -23.29 -6.12 -4.98
C GLN A 147 -23.01 -5.16 -3.83
N HIS A 148 -23.68 -5.34 -2.69
CA HIS A 148 -23.48 -4.46 -1.56
C HIS A 148 -22.08 -4.61 -0.93
N ARG A 149 -21.54 -5.83 -0.91
CA ARG A 149 -20.15 -6.08 -0.47
C ARG A 149 -19.16 -5.45 -1.43
N TYR A 150 -19.42 -5.52 -2.72
CA TYR A 150 -18.60 -4.85 -3.71
C TYR A 150 -18.58 -3.33 -3.51
N GLU A 151 -19.75 -2.70 -3.41
CA GLU A 151 -19.89 -1.26 -3.16
C GLU A 151 -19.26 -0.84 -1.83
N SER A 152 -19.42 -1.65 -0.78
CA SER A 152 -18.80 -1.39 0.52
C SER A 152 -17.27 -1.41 0.43
N LEU A 153 -16.68 -2.28 -0.39
CA LEU A 153 -15.23 -2.30 -0.59
C LEU A 153 -14.75 -1.05 -1.34
N LEU A 154 -15.42 -0.69 -2.44
CA LEU A 154 -15.12 0.54 -3.19
C LEU A 154 -15.21 1.78 -2.29
N ASN A 155 -16.27 1.88 -1.49
CA ASN A 155 -16.47 3.00 -0.57
C ASN A 155 -15.48 2.98 0.61
N ALA A 156 -15.04 1.79 1.05
CA ALA A 156 -14.05 1.67 2.10
C ALA A 156 -12.66 2.14 1.65
N ILE A 157 -12.28 1.89 0.40
CA ILE A 157 -11.05 2.43 -0.21
C ILE A 157 -11.24 3.93 -0.47
N GLY A 158 -12.36 4.29 -1.10
CA GLY A 158 -12.65 5.63 -1.62
C GLY A 158 -12.62 5.62 -3.14
N GLN A 159 -13.75 5.95 -3.78
CA GLN A 159 -13.87 5.89 -5.24
C GLN A 159 -12.92 6.87 -5.94
N ASP A 160 -12.84 8.11 -5.44
CA ASP A 160 -11.94 9.13 -5.99
C ASP A 160 -10.47 8.75 -5.76
N THR A 161 -10.15 8.16 -4.60
CA THR A 161 -8.81 7.67 -4.30
C THR A 161 -8.40 6.55 -5.25
N LEU A 162 -9.29 5.58 -5.48
CA LEU A 162 -9.04 4.48 -6.40
C LEU A 162 -8.93 4.96 -7.85
N ARG A 163 -9.80 5.90 -8.29
CA ARG A 163 -9.68 6.53 -9.61
C ARG A 163 -8.34 7.25 -9.77
N HIS A 164 -7.97 8.08 -8.80
CA HIS A 164 -6.70 8.81 -8.83
C HIS A 164 -5.51 7.86 -8.91
N ASP A 165 -5.52 6.79 -8.12
CA ASP A 165 -4.48 5.76 -8.16
C ASP A 165 -4.37 5.09 -9.55
N ILE A 166 -5.49 4.78 -10.20
CA ILE A 166 -5.49 4.27 -11.59
C ILE A 166 -4.89 5.29 -12.55
N TYR A 167 -5.24 6.58 -12.43
CA TYR A 167 -4.65 7.62 -13.28
C TYR A 167 -3.14 7.78 -13.05
N THR A 168 -2.67 7.63 -11.82
CA THR A 168 -1.24 7.68 -11.47
C THR A 168 -0.49 6.47 -12.01
N GLN A 169 -1.04 5.26 -11.87
CA GLN A 169 -0.43 4.03 -12.39
C GLN A 169 -0.43 3.98 -13.92
N TYR A 170 -1.49 4.44 -14.56
CA TYR A 170 -1.71 4.39 -16.01
C TYR A 170 -1.71 5.81 -16.59
N HIS A 171 -0.58 6.51 -16.46
CA HIS A 171 -0.42 7.91 -16.92
C HIS A 171 -0.82 8.11 -18.40
N ALA A 172 -0.69 7.06 -19.22
CA ALA A 172 -1.14 7.04 -20.62
C ALA A 172 -2.61 7.48 -20.81
N LEU A 173 -3.48 7.28 -19.81
CA LEU A 173 -4.87 7.75 -19.82
C LEU A 173 -4.98 9.27 -20.01
N LEU A 174 -4.04 10.03 -19.46
CA LEU A 174 -4.00 11.49 -19.47
C LEU A 174 -3.15 12.06 -20.62
N GLU A 175 -2.27 11.24 -21.21
CA GLU A 175 -1.34 11.68 -22.26
C GLU A 175 -2.01 11.94 -23.61
N ARG A 176 -1.62 13.04 -24.26
CA ARG A 176 -2.03 13.36 -25.63
C ARG A 176 -0.78 13.81 -26.42
N PRO A 177 -0.40 13.14 -27.54
CA PRO A 177 -0.99 11.93 -28.10
C PRO A 177 -0.73 10.69 -27.22
N ILE A 178 -1.62 9.68 -27.31
CA ILE A 178 -1.45 8.42 -26.58
C ILE A 178 -0.28 7.65 -27.19
N LYS A 179 0.82 7.51 -26.44
CA LYS A 179 2.02 6.78 -26.88
C LYS A 179 1.95 5.30 -26.56
N ASP A 180 1.51 4.97 -25.34
CA ASP A 180 1.39 3.59 -24.87
C ASP A 180 -0.08 3.15 -24.89
N MET A 181 -0.46 2.52 -26.00
CA MET A 181 -1.82 2.00 -26.20
C MET A 181 -2.16 0.84 -25.26
N ALA A 182 -1.17 0.03 -24.87
CA ALA A 182 -1.38 -1.12 -24.01
C ALA A 182 -1.69 -0.67 -22.58
N SER A 183 -0.87 0.23 -22.03
CA SER A 183 -1.11 0.84 -20.71
C SER A 183 -2.42 1.62 -20.69
N PHE A 184 -2.71 2.41 -21.74
CA PHE A 184 -3.98 3.11 -21.88
C PHE A 184 -5.17 2.14 -21.81
N TYR A 185 -5.15 1.06 -22.59
CA TYR A 185 -6.25 0.09 -22.62
C TYR A 185 -6.40 -0.67 -21.30
N ALA A 186 -5.30 -1.00 -20.62
CA ALA A 186 -5.33 -1.62 -19.30
C ALA A 186 -6.03 -0.71 -18.26
N GLY A 187 -5.63 0.57 -18.18
CA GLY A 187 -6.26 1.53 -17.28
C GLY A 187 -7.74 1.74 -17.61
N LEU A 188 -8.09 1.87 -18.90
CA LEU A 188 -9.47 1.99 -19.37
C LEU A 188 -10.32 0.77 -18.96
N LYS A 189 -9.76 -0.44 -19.06
CA LYS A 189 -10.43 -1.68 -18.65
C LYS A 189 -10.67 -1.69 -17.15
N LEU A 190 -9.72 -1.23 -16.32
CA LEU A 190 -9.91 -1.12 -14.88
C LEU A 190 -11.00 -0.12 -14.51
N LEU A 191 -11.02 1.06 -15.14
CA LEU A 191 -12.09 2.05 -14.91
C LEU A 191 -13.47 1.48 -15.25
N HIS A 192 -13.60 0.83 -16.42
CA HIS A 192 -14.83 0.17 -16.84
C HIS A 192 -15.27 -0.92 -15.83
N LEU A 193 -14.32 -1.76 -15.42
CA LEU A 193 -14.55 -2.90 -14.55
C LEU A 193 -14.94 -2.46 -13.13
N PHE A 194 -14.28 -1.44 -12.58
CA PHE A 194 -14.47 -1.04 -11.19
C PHE A 194 -15.65 -0.08 -10.99
N PHE A 195 -15.90 0.81 -11.94
CA PHE A 195 -16.95 1.82 -11.78
C PHE A 195 -18.22 1.49 -12.56
N SER A 196 -18.27 0.34 -13.25
CA SER A 196 -19.40 -0.06 -14.12
C SER A 196 -19.75 0.99 -15.17
N GLN A 197 -18.82 1.90 -15.50
CA GLN A 197 -19.01 2.96 -16.49
C GLN A 197 -18.91 2.38 -17.89
N THR A 198 -19.73 2.84 -18.82
CA THR A 198 -19.63 2.38 -20.21
C THR A 198 -18.36 2.93 -20.89
N TYR A 199 -17.87 2.27 -21.93
CA TYR A 199 -16.76 2.81 -22.72
C TYR A 199 -17.10 4.17 -23.35
N GLU A 200 -18.38 4.48 -23.57
CA GLU A 200 -18.80 5.78 -24.08
C GLU A 200 -18.66 6.88 -23.03
N GLU A 201 -19.09 6.61 -21.79
CA GLU A 201 -18.91 7.52 -20.65
C GLU A 201 -17.42 7.80 -20.41
N LEU A 202 -16.59 6.76 -20.43
CA LEU A 202 -15.14 6.90 -20.29
C LEU A 202 -14.51 7.68 -21.46
N ALA A 203 -15.04 7.53 -22.69
CA ALA A 203 -14.58 8.32 -23.82
C ALA A 203 -14.80 9.82 -23.57
N GLN A 204 -16.01 10.16 -23.11
CA GLN A 204 -16.39 11.54 -22.82
C GLN A 204 -15.58 12.11 -21.66
N GLU A 205 -15.39 11.33 -20.58
CA GLU A 205 -14.57 11.70 -19.42
C GLU A 205 -13.12 12.00 -19.82
N LEU A 206 -12.55 11.19 -20.73
CA LEU A 206 -11.18 11.34 -21.21
C LEU A 206 -11.04 12.34 -22.38
N GLY A 207 -12.13 12.93 -22.85
CA GLY A 207 -12.11 13.85 -24.01
C GLY A 207 -11.74 13.18 -25.34
N LEU A 208 -12.12 11.92 -25.54
CA LEU A 208 -11.81 11.10 -26.72
C LEU A 208 -13.07 10.80 -27.54
N SER A 209 -12.90 10.66 -28.86
CA SER A 209 -13.99 10.16 -29.71
C SER A 209 -14.19 8.65 -29.52
N ARG A 210 -15.43 8.17 -29.69
CA ARG A 210 -15.77 6.73 -29.68
C ARG A 210 -14.93 5.93 -30.69
N THR A 211 -14.67 6.52 -31.87
CA THR A 211 -13.84 5.91 -32.93
C THR A 211 -12.38 5.72 -32.51
N THR A 212 -11.84 6.63 -31.70
CA THR A 212 -10.48 6.53 -31.17
C THR A 212 -10.37 5.34 -30.21
N LEU A 213 -11.28 5.22 -29.25
CA LEU A 213 -11.32 4.08 -28.33
C LEU A 213 -11.49 2.75 -29.06
N TRP A 214 -12.35 2.70 -30.08
CA TRP A 214 -12.52 1.49 -30.88
C TRP A 214 -11.23 1.08 -31.61
N ARG A 215 -10.50 2.05 -32.19
CA ARG A 215 -9.22 1.77 -32.86
C ARG A 215 -8.18 1.23 -31.88
N ILE A 216 -8.05 1.85 -30.72
CA ILE A 216 -7.11 1.42 -29.67
C ILE A 216 -7.45 0.00 -29.20
N LYS A 217 -8.73 -0.26 -28.90
CA LYS A 217 -9.20 -1.59 -28.53
C LYS A 217 -8.85 -2.62 -29.61
N LYS A 218 -9.08 -2.29 -30.88
CA LYS A 218 -8.77 -3.17 -32.02
C LYS A 218 -7.27 -3.45 -32.15
N GLU A 219 -6.43 -2.43 -32.03
CA GLU A 219 -4.97 -2.56 -32.11
C GLU A 219 -4.42 -3.43 -30.97
N VAL A 220 -4.88 -3.23 -29.73
CA VAL A 220 -4.40 -3.98 -28.56
C VAL A 220 -4.93 -5.42 -28.52
N SER A 221 -6.15 -5.66 -29.00
CA SER A 221 -6.78 -7.00 -28.99
C SER A 221 -6.43 -7.88 -30.20
N GLY A 222 -5.65 -7.37 -31.17
CA GLY A 222 -5.26 -8.12 -32.38
C GLY A 222 -6.44 -8.57 -33.26
N TYR A 223 -7.62 -7.97 -33.12
CA TYR A 223 -8.84 -8.47 -33.76
C TYR A 223 -8.82 -8.20 -35.28
N THR A 224 -8.58 -9.25 -36.06
CA THR A 224 -8.86 -9.28 -37.51
C THR A 224 -10.38 -9.41 -37.67
N PRO A 225 -11.11 -8.42 -38.21
CA PRO A 225 -12.52 -8.61 -38.47
C PRO A 225 -12.65 -9.66 -39.57
N LEU A 226 -13.38 -10.74 -39.29
CA LEU A 226 -13.95 -11.60 -40.33
C LEU A 226 -14.73 -10.67 -41.27
N VAL A 227 -14.21 -10.52 -42.47
CA VAL A 227 -14.91 -9.89 -43.59
C VAL A 227 -16.20 -10.70 -43.77
N THR A 228 -17.33 -10.07 -43.50
CA THR A 228 -18.62 -10.50 -44.01
C THR A 228 -18.53 -10.47 -45.53
N GLN A 229 -18.22 -11.62 -46.14
CA GLN A 229 -18.50 -11.83 -47.55
C GLN A 229 -20.01 -12.03 -47.69
N LYS A 230 -20.57 -11.24 -48.61
CA LYS A 230 -21.95 -11.22 -49.06
C LYS A 230 -22.42 -12.58 -49.57
#